data_AF-A0A081PN95-F1
#
_entry.id   AF-A0A081PN95-F1
#
_cell.length_a   1.000
_cell.length_b   1.000
_cell.length_c   1.000
_cell.angle_alpha   90.00
_cell.angle_beta   90.00
_cell.angle_gamma   90.00
#
_symmetry.space_group_name_H-M   'P 1'
#
loop_
_entity.id
_entity.type
_entity.pdbx_description
1 polymer ?
#
loop_
_entity_poly.entity_id
_entity_poly.type
_entity_poly.pdbx_seq_one_letter_code
_entity_poly.pdbx_strand_id
1 'polypeptide(L)'
;VEADSDATLDADSLTELLVEADSEATLDADSLTELLVEADSDVSLDADSLTELLVEADSEATLDADSLTELLVEADSDVSLDADSLTELLVEADCEATSEARLDADSLTELLVEADSDVSLDADSLTELLVEADSEASLKLP
;
A
#
# COMPACT_ATOMS: atom_id res chain seq x y z
N VAL A 1 10.12 14.93 5.05
CA VAL A 1 10.65 15.55 3.83
C VAL A 1 9.48 16.28 3.25
N GLU A 2 9.62 17.56 2.95
CA GLU A 2 8.54 18.33 2.33
C GLU A 2 9.04 18.84 0.98
N ALA A 3 8.26 18.62 -0.07
CA ALA A 3 8.56 19.05 -1.42
C ALA A 3 7.36 19.75 -2.06
N ASP A 4 7.55 20.98 -2.58
CA ASP A 4 6.53 21.71 -3.37
C ASP A 4 6.29 21.09 -4.78
N SER A 5 6.77 19.86 -5.01
CA SER A 5 6.72 19.09 -6.26
C SER A 5 7.01 17.63 -5.87
N ASP A 6 7.87 16.93 -6.61
CA ASP A 6 8.19 15.53 -6.32
C ASP A 6 9.17 15.38 -5.14
N ALA A 7 8.92 14.38 -4.29
CA ALA A 7 9.82 13.93 -3.25
C ALA A 7 10.44 12.58 -3.63
N THR A 8 11.78 12.49 -3.62
CA THR A 8 12.51 11.24 -3.83
C THR A 8 13.47 10.99 -2.68
N LEU A 9 13.40 9.82 -2.05
CA LEU A 9 14.30 9.41 -0.97
C LEU A 9 14.89 8.03 -1.22
N ASP A 10 16.17 7.89 -0.89
CA ASP A 10 16.92 6.63 -0.81
C ASP A 10 17.61 6.62 0.56
N ALA A 11 17.32 5.61 1.39
CA ALA A 11 17.88 5.49 2.73
C ALA A 11 18.05 4.02 3.18
N ASP A 12 19.24 3.64 3.66
CA ASP A 12 19.46 2.27 4.17
C ASP A 12 18.45 1.90 5.29
N SER A 13 18.46 2.62 6.41
CA SER A 13 17.51 2.34 7.49
C SER A 13 17.20 3.56 8.34
N LEU A 14 15.92 3.72 8.67
CA LEU A 14 15.42 4.77 9.54
C LEU A 14 14.44 4.19 10.57
N THR A 15 14.34 4.85 11.71
CA THR A 15 13.33 4.49 12.72
C THR A 15 11.99 5.13 12.38
N GLU A 16 12.00 6.38 11.91
CA GLU A 16 10.80 7.16 11.67
C GLU A 16 11.06 8.06 10.46
N LEU A 17 10.09 8.14 9.57
CA LEU A 17 10.13 8.96 8.37
C LEU A 17 8.73 9.52 8.10
N LEU A 18 8.69 10.82 7.81
CA LEU A 18 7.51 11.50 7.28
C LEU A 18 7.87 12.11 5.92
N VAL A 19 7.05 11.90 4.88
CA VAL A 19 7.19 12.52 3.55
C VAL A 19 5.86 13.16 3.14
N GLU A 20 5.93 14.40 2.70
CA GLU A 20 4.82 15.18 2.11
C GLU A 20 5.29 15.72 0.75
N ALA A 21 4.50 15.51 -0.30
CA ALA A 21 4.78 15.96 -1.65
C ALA A 21 3.52 16.54 -2.35
N ASP A 22 3.64 17.75 -2.91
CA ASP A 22 2.57 18.38 -3.73
C ASP A 22 2.36 17.69 -5.09
N SER A 23 3.04 16.57 -5.37
CA SER A 23 2.93 15.80 -6.62
C SER A 23 3.21 14.32 -6.35
N GLU A 24 4.40 13.83 -6.67
CA GLU A 24 4.75 12.40 -6.53
C GLU A 24 5.71 12.17 -5.36
N ALA A 25 5.54 11.06 -4.64
CA ALA A 25 6.49 10.59 -3.63
C ALA A 25 7.07 9.22 -4.04
N THR A 26 8.40 9.14 -4.18
CA THR A 26 9.13 7.90 -4.45
C THR A 26 10.12 7.58 -3.33
N LEU A 27 10.00 6.41 -2.72
CA LEU A 27 10.82 5.98 -1.60
C LEU A 27 11.45 4.62 -1.84
N ASP A 28 12.74 4.51 -1.53
CA ASP A 28 13.53 3.28 -1.52
C ASP A 28 14.25 3.20 -0.16
N ALA A 29 14.01 2.13 0.60
CA ALA A 29 14.69 1.91 1.86
C ALA A 29 14.86 0.44 2.26
N ASP A 30 16.04 0.00 2.75
CA ASP A 30 16.19 -1.39 3.21
C ASP A 30 15.28 -1.66 4.42
N SER A 31 15.22 -0.75 5.41
CA SER A 31 14.39 -0.99 6.59
C SER A 31 13.88 0.24 7.31
N LEU A 32 12.57 0.23 7.58
CA LEU A 32 11.85 1.29 8.26
C LEU A 32 10.98 0.72 9.39
N THR A 33 10.97 1.39 10.54
CA THR A 33 10.04 1.01 11.61
C THR A 33 8.70 1.70 11.42
N GLU A 34 8.70 3.01 11.23
CA GLU A 34 7.47 3.81 11.05
C GLU A 34 7.65 4.75 9.84
N LEU A 35 6.70 4.71 8.92
CA LEU A 35 6.66 5.57 7.74
C LEU A 35 5.26 6.14 7.53
N LEU A 36 5.21 7.45 7.31
CA LEU A 36 4.02 8.17 6.83
C LEU A 36 4.37 8.89 5.53
N VAL A 37 3.60 8.63 4.48
CA VAL A 37 3.73 9.31 3.18
C VAL A 37 2.38 9.88 2.77
N GLU A 38 2.38 11.17 2.42
CA GLU A 38 1.24 11.89 1.86
C GLU A 38 1.66 12.51 0.51
N ALA A 39 0.88 12.28 -0.55
CA ALA A 39 1.12 12.86 -1.87
C ALA A 39 -0.16 13.25 -2.61
N ASP A 40 -0.17 14.45 -3.20
CA ASP A 40 -1.29 15.00 -4.02
C ASP A 40 -1.46 14.29 -5.39
N SER A 41 -0.66 13.26 -5.68
CA SER A 41 -0.85 12.38 -6.85
C SER A 41 -0.45 10.96 -6.50
N ASP A 42 0.79 10.57 -6.82
CA ASP A 42 1.18 9.15 -6.79
C ASP A 42 2.22 8.87 -5.71
N VAL A 43 2.09 7.72 -5.07
CA VAL A 43 3.08 7.17 -4.13
C VAL A 43 3.65 5.88 -4.70
N SER A 44 4.97 5.80 -4.76
CA SER A 44 5.71 4.57 -5.06
C SER A 44 6.72 4.28 -3.96
N LEU A 45 6.63 3.10 -3.36
CA LEU A 45 7.49 2.67 -2.26
C LEU A 45 8.07 1.28 -2.53
N ASP A 46 9.37 1.14 -2.26
CA ASP A 46 10.13 -0.11 -2.29
C ASP A 46 10.90 -0.24 -0.97
N ALA A 47 10.68 -1.32 -0.22
CA ALA A 47 11.42 -1.56 1.01
C ALA A 47 11.56 -3.04 1.42
N ASP A 48 12.76 -3.51 1.78
CA ASP A 48 12.91 -4.90 2.24
C ASP A 48 12.08 -5.15 3.52
N SER A 49 12.02 -4.19 4.46
CA SER A 49 11.27 -4.42 5.70
C SER A 49 10.66 -3.17 6.30
N LEU A 50 9.36 -3.26 6.58
CA LEU A 50 8.54 -2.24 7.22
C LEU A 50 7.80 -2.82 8.42
N THR A 51 7.73 -2.07 9.52
CA THR A 51 6.87 -2.46 10.64
C THR A 51 5.49 -1.82 10.50
N GLU A 52 5.43 -0.50 10.41
CA GLU A 52 4.19 0.27 10.28
C GLU A 52 4.31 1.24 9.11
N LEU A 53 3.33 1.21 8.21
CA LEU A 53 3.24 2.07 7.05
C LEU A 53 1.85 2.69 6.95
N LEU A 54 1.81 4.00 6.75
CA LEU A 54 0.61 4.75 6.35
C LEU A 54 0.91 5.50 5.04
N VAL A 55 0.07 5.28 4.04
CA VAL A 55 0.15 5.95 2.74
C VAL A 55 -1.20 6.59 2.42
N GLU A 56 -1.17 7.88 2.13
CA GLU A 56 -2.29 8.66 1.58
C GLU A 56 -1.89 9.21 0.21
N ALA A 57 -2.67 8.86 -0.83
CA ALA A 57 -2.42 9.26 -2.21
C ALA A 57 -3.70 9.72 -2.91
N ASP A 58 -3.72 10.95 -3.44
CA ASP A 58 -4.85 11.50 -4.21
C ASP A 58 -5.04 10.82 -5.59
N SER A 59 -4.18 9.88 -5.98
CA SER A 59 -4.29 9.10 -7.21
C SER A 59 -3.87 7.65 -7.00
N GLU A 60 -2.64 7.26 -7.35
CA GLU A 60 -2.21 5.86 -7.33
C GLU A 60 -1.23 5.57 -6.17
N ALA A 61 -1.39 4.41 -5.52
CA ALA A 61 -0.45 3.90 -4.52
C ALA A 61 0.16 2.56 -4.98
N THR A 62 1.48 2.54 -5.14
CA THR A 62 2.27 1.35 -5.50
C THR A 62 3.26 1.01 -4.39
N LEU A 63 3.15 -0.19 -3.82
CA LEU A 63 3.97 -0.62 -2.68
C LEU A 63 4.57 -2.00 -2.95
N ASP A 64 5.88 -2.11 -2.76
CA ASP A 64 6.65 -3.36 -2.83
C ASP A 64 7.42 -3.53 -1.51
N ALA A 65 7.21 -4.65 -0.82
CA ALA A 65 8.00 -4.96 0.37
C ALA A 65 8.16 -6.45 0.67
N ASP A 66 9.38 -6.92 0.96
CA ASP A 66 9.59 -8.33 1.35
C ASP A 66 8.86 -8.67 2.67
N SER A 67 8.81 -7.74 3.63
CA SER A 67 8.15 -7.98 4.90
C SER A 67 7.52 -6.73 5.48
N LEU A 68 6.23 -6.84 5.80
CA LEU A 68 5.46 -5.76 6.37
C LEU A 68 4.59 -6.30 7.53
N THR A 69 4.53 -5.57 8.65
CA THR A 69 3.67 -5.99 9.77
C THR A 69 2.28 -5.38 9.67
N GLU A 70 2.18 -4.06 9.58
CA GLU A 70 0.92 -3.33 9.54
C GLU A 70 0.97 -2.26 8.45
N LEU A 71 -0.02 -2.30 7.56
CA LEU A 71 -0.18 -1.36 6.46
C LEU A 71 -1.58 -0.78 6.45
N LEU A 72 -1.63 0.55 6.31
CA LEU A 72 -2.81 1.31 5.95
C LEU A 72 -2.55 2.08 4.65
N VAL A 73 -3.41 1.89 3.65
CA VAL A 73 -3.37 2.63 2.38
C VAL A 73 -4.73 3.26 2.13
N GLU A 74 -4.72 4.57 1.91
CA GLU A 74 -5.85 5.38 1.46
C GLU A 74 -5.51 5.95 0.08
N ALA A 75 -6.30 5.61 -0.96
CA ALA A 75 -6.07 6.12 -2.31
C ALA A 75 -7.38 6.40 -3.08
N ASP A 76 -7.39 7.49 -3.85
CA ASP A 76 -8.55 7.91 -4.65
C ASP A 76 -8.65 7.19 -6.02
N SER A 77 -7.69 6.34 -6.39
CA SER A 77 -7.73 5.57 -7.63
C SER A 77 -7.20 4.15 -7.47
N ASP A 78 -6.02 3.85 -7.99
CA ASP A 78 -5.51 2.49 -8.08
C ASP A 78 -4.58 2.18 -6.90
N VAL A 79 -4.73 0.98 -6.34
CA VAL A 79 -3.83 0.47 -5.30
C VAL A 79 -3.18 -0.80 -5.83
N SER A 80 -1.85 -0.86 -5.81
CA SER A 80 -1.10 -2.07 -6.13
C SER A 80 -0.11 -2.37 -5.01
N LEU A 81 -0.25 -3.54 -4.42
CA LEU A 81 0.62 -4.04 -3.36
C LEU A 81 1.20 -5.40 -3.74
N ASP A 82 2.51 -5.54 -3.55
CA ASP A 82 3.26 -6.80 -3.63
C ASP A 82 4.04 -6.99 -2.32
N ALA A 83 3.79 -8.09 -1.61
CA ALA A 83 4.53 -8.37 -0.37
C ALA A 83 4.74 -9.87 -0.11
N ASP A 84 5.99 -10.29 0.12
CA ASP A 84 6.32 -11.68 0.48
C ASP A 84 5.63 -12.10 1.80
N SER A 85 5.54 -11.20 2.76
CA SER A 85 4.86 -11.46 4.04
C SER A 85 4.23 -10.21 4.61
N LEU A 86 2.93 -10.28 4.88
CA LEU A 86 2.15 -9.22 5.49
C LEU A 86 1.31 -9.76 6.66
N THR A 87 1.32 -9.08 7.80
CA THR A 87 0.49 -9.53 8.94
C THR A 87 -0.91 -8.94 8.83
N GLU A 88 -1.02 -7.62 8.74
CA GLU A 88 -2.28 -6.90 8.72
C GLU A 88 -2.28 -5.86 7.58
N LEU A 89 -3.33 -5.91 6.77
CA LEU A 89 -3.57 -4.98 5.66
C LEU A 89 -4.93 -4.32 5.81
N LEU A 90 -4.96 -2.99 5.76
CA LEU A 90 -6.16 -2.21 5.53
C LEU A 90 -5.99 -1.35 4.28
N VAL A 91 -6.91 -1.50 3.33
CA VAL A 91 -6.97 -0.67 2.12
C VAL A 91 -8.34 -0.02 2.04
N GLU A 92 -8.36 1.31 1.99
CA GLU A 92 -9.53 2.11 1.65
C GLU A 92 -9.27 2.76 0.28
N ALA A 93 -10.06 2.41 -0.72
CA ALA A 93 -9.93 2.94 -2.07
C ALA A 93 -11.26 3.55 -2.56
N ASP A 94 -11.35 4.89 -2.59
CA ASP A 94 -12.50 5.62 -3.18
C ASP A 94 -12.28 5.75 -4.68
N CYS A 95 -12.37 4.61 -5.35
CA CYS A 95 -11.93 4.43 -6.71
C CYS A 95 -13.09 4.64 -7.70
N GLU A 96 -12.90 5.45 -8.75
CA GLU A 96 -13.87 5.52 -9.86
C GLU A 96 -13.98 4.16 -10.56
N ALA A 97 -15.12 3.85 -11.20
CA ALA A 97 -15.44 2.53 -11.79
C ALA A 97 -14.45 1.92 -12.81
N THR A 98 -13.30 2.56 -13.09
CA THR A 98 -12.20 2.04 -13.91
C THR A 98 -10.95 1.69 -13.13
N SER A 99 -10.90 1.97 -11.84
CA SER A 99 -9.76 1.72 -10.97
C SER A 99 -9.87 0.34 -10.31
N GLU A 100 -8.75 -0.18 -9.84
CA GLU A 100 -8.61 -1.51 -9.26
C GLU A 100 -7.68 -1.51 -8.04
N ALA A 101 -8.06 -2.28 -7.01
CA ALA A 101 -7.19 -2.62 -5.90
C ALA A 101 -6.58 -4.02 -6.13
N ARG A 102 -5.28 -4.10 -6.37
CA ARG A 102 -4.52 -5.32 -6.66
C ARG A 102 -3.59 -5.63 -5.49
N LEU A 103 -3.81 -6.77 -4.85
CA LEU A 103 -3.06 -7.19 -3.67
C LEU A 103 -2.44 -8.57 -3.94
N ASP A 104 -1.12 -8.65 -3.92
CA ASP A 104 -0.36 -9.90 -4.04
C ASP A 104 0.45 -10.10 -2.75
N ALA A 105 0.20 -11.21 -2.06
CA ALA A 105 0.99 -11.55 -0.88
C ALA A 105 1.19 -13.05 -0.68
N ASP A 106 2.44 -13.50 -0.57
CA ASP A 106 2.76 -14.91 -0.32
C ASP A 106 2.13 -15.40 1.00
N SER A 107 2.14 -14.56 2.04
CA SER A 107 1.47 -14.86 3.30
C SER A 107 0.82 -13.63 3.90
N LEU A 108 -0.49 -13.72 4.13
CA LEU A 108 -1.29 -12.68 4.77
C LEU A 108 -2.05 -13.24 5.99
N THR A 109 -2.02 -12.55 7.13
CA THR A 109 -2.80 -13.00 8.29
C THR A 109 -4.20 -12.41 8.26
N GLU A 110 -4.32 -11.10 8.20
CA GLU A 110 -5.59 -10.37 8.22
C GLU A 110 -5.63 -9.35 7.08
N LEU A 111 -6.76 -9.31 6.39
CA LEU A 111 -7.04 -8.38 5.30
C LEU A 111 -8.40 -7.73 5.49
N LEU A 112 -8.43 -6.41 5.42
CA LEU A 112 -9.62 -5.60 5.28
C LEU A 112 -9.48 -4.69 4.04
N VAL A 113 -10.43 -4.79 3.11
CA VAL A 113 -10.48 -3.92 1.94
C VAL A 113 -11.88 -3.31 1.82
N GLU A 114 -11.95 -1.99 1.77
CA GLU A 114 -13.14 -1.22 1.41
C GLU A 114 -12.85 -0.49 0.10
N ALA A 115 -13.53 -0.87 -0.99
CA ALA A 115 -13.28 -0.28 -2.30
C ALA A 115 -14.57 -0.11 -3.12
N ASP A 116 -14.70 1.03 -3.81
CA ASP A 116 -15.84 1.26 -4.69
C ASP A 116 -15.73 0.54 -6.06
N SER A 117 -14.56 0.00 -6.37
CA SER A 117 -14.23 -0.67 -7.64
C SER A 117 -13.75 -2.10 -7.48
N ASP A 118 -13.08 -2.64 -8.51
CA ASP A 118 -12.71 -4.05 -8.55
C ASP A 118 -11.53 -4.33 -7.60
N VAL A 119 -11.64 -5.40 -6.83
CA VAL A 119 -10.59 -5.88 -5.93
C VAL A 119 -10.08 -7.22 -6.44
N SER A 120 -8.77 -7.36 -6.56
CA SER A 120 -8.09 -8.61 -6.92
C SER A 120 -7.06 -8.96 -5.86
N LEU A 121 -7.23 -10.11 -5.19
CA LEU A 121 -6.26 -10.65 -4.25
C LEU A 121 -5.69 -11.99 -4.73
N ASP A 122 -4.36 -12.11 -4.74
CA ASP A 122 -3.63 -13.37 -4.86
C ASP A 122 -2.82 -13.58 -3.58
N ALA A 123 -3.08 -14.68 -2.86
CA ALA A 123 -2.27 -15.02 -1.70
C ALA A 123 -2.06 -16.52 -1.52
N ASP A 124 -0.85 -16.91 -1.15
CA ASP A 124 -0.50 -18.31 -0.88
C ASP A 124 -1.03 -18.76 0.51
N SER A 125 -1.21 -17.81 1.44
CA SER A 125 -1.85 -18.07 2.73
C SER A 125 -2.68 -16.88 3.20
N LEU A 126 -3.88 -17.16 3.73
CA LEU A 126 -4.76 -16.16 4.30
C LEU A 126 -5.51 -16.74 5.52
N THR A 127 -5.51 -16.03 6.65
CA THR A 127 -6.23 -16.46 7.86
C THR A 127 -7.60 -15.80 7.97
N GLU A 128 -7.68 -14.48 7.83
CA GLU A 128 -8.91 -13.70 7.91
C GLU A 128 -9.03 -12.73 6.72
N LEU A 129 -10.24 -12.61 6.19
CA LEU A 129 -10.58 -11.80 5.02
C LEU A 129 -11.89 -11.08 5.26
N LEU A 130 -11.87 -9.77 5.10
CA LEU A 130 -13.06 -8.95 4.91
C LEU A 130 -12.86 -8.05 3.68
N VAL A 131 -13.74 -8.17 2.69
CA VAL A 131 -13.71 -7.34 1.48
C VAL A 131 -15.11 -6.81 1.25
N GLU A 132 -15.25 -5.49 1.27
CA GLU A 132 -16.44 -4.74 0.88
C GLU A 132 -16.11 -4.01 -0.43
N ALA A 133 -16.50 -4.63 -1.55
CA ALA A 133 -16.35 -4.05 -2.88
C ALA A 133 -17.73 -3.78 -3.49
N ASP A 134 -17.95 -2.57 -4.01
CA ASP A 134 -19.20 -2.22 -4.71
C ASP A 134 -19.27 -2.85 -6.12
N SER A 135 -18.11 -3.21 -6.68
CA SER A 135 -17.96 -3.87 -7.99
C SER A 135 -17.62 -5.37 -7.87
N GLU A 136 -16.53 -5.87 -8.48
CA GLU A 136 -16.14 -7.28 -8.42
C GLU A 136 -14.98 -7.54 -7.45
N ALA A 137 -15.09 -8.58 -6.62
CA ALA A 137 -13.98 -9.07 -5.80
C ALA A 137 -13.50 -10.45 -6.31
N SER A 138 -12.24 -10.53 -6.72
CA SER A 138 -11.57 -11.75 -7.18
C SER A 138 -10.54 -12.21 -6.16
N LEU A 139 -10.67 -13.45 -5.69
CA LEU A 139 -9.76 -14.04 -4.70
C LEU A 139 -9.13 -15.31 -5.26
N LYS A 140 -7.80 -15.38 -5.22
CA LYS A 140 -7.01 -16.55 -5.60
C LYS A 140 -6.15 -17.00 -4.41
N LEU A 141 -6.43 -18.21 -3.96
CA LEU A 141 -5.72 -18.92 -2.89
C LEU A 141 -5.36 -20.33 -3.39
N PRO A 142 -4.35 -21.01 -2.83
CA PRO A 142 -3.93 -22.35 -3.27
C PRO A 142 -4.94 -23.49 -3.01
#